data_AF-A0A518K279-F1
#
_entry.id   AF-A0A518K279-F1
#
_cell.length_a   1.000
_cell.length_b   1.000
_cell.length_c   1.000
_cell.angle_alpha   90.00
_cell.angle_beta   90.00
_cell.angle_gamma   90.00
#
_symmetry.space_group_name_H-M   'P 1'
#
loop_
_entity.id
_entity.type
_entity.pdbx_description
1 polymer ?
#
loop_
_entity_poly.entity_id
_entity_poly.type
_entity_poly.pdbx_seq_one_letter_code
_entity_poly.pdbx_strand_id
1 'polypeptide(L)'
;MAIDSKPQTVPRYFLLTEEEAPDGPRCHDYVGGPCAAIFGFTDQAAFDVFRTGVDATRRPYPLLGVRLARAMELPGLQLVVLNARGPHETTFDAATAEAVFAAQKAPASPLTASHRLSLGADSTAYDVQPMDACGEDRNANDAALV
;
A
#
# COMPACT_ATOMS: atom_id res chain seq x y z
N MET A 1 -4.40 23.57 -2.31
CA MET A 1 -4.14 22.74 -1.12
C MET A 1 -2.96 21.87 -1.45
N ALA A 2 -1.84 22.01 -0.72
CA ALA A 2 -0.66 21.17 -0.93
C ALA A 2 -0.98 19.78 -0.39
N ILE A 3 -0.98 18.77 -1.27
CA ILE A 3 -0.97 17.37 -0.84
C ILE A 3 0.43 17.11 -0.29
N ASP A 4 0.49 16.90 1.03
CA ASP A 4 1.68 16.48 1.77
C ASP A 4 2.00 15.03 1.33
N SER A 5 2.57 14.87 0.14
CA SER A 5 3.11 13.59 -0.34
C SER A 5 4.43 13.34 0.38
N LYS A 6 4.34 13.09 1.68
CA LYS A 6 5.51 12.86 2.52
C LYS A 6 6.24 11.62 2.01
N PRO A 7 7.57 11.68 1.80
CA PRO A 7 8.33 10.51 1.43
C PRO A 7 8.15 9.45 2.52
N GLN A 8 7.61 8.30 2.12
CA GLN A 8 7.43 7.14 2.98
C GLN A 8 8.75 6.37 3.01
N THR A 9 9.09 5.87 4.19
CA THR A 9 10.25 4.96 4.29
C THR A 9 9.85 3.61 3.69
N VAL A 10 10.78 2.93 3.04
CA VAL A 10 10.50 1.68 2.33
C VAL A 10 10.13 0.58 3.34
N PRO A 11 8.97 -0.09 3.21
CA PRO A 11 8.61 -1.17 4.10
C PRO A 11 9.56 -2.36 3.94
N ARG A 12 10.00 -2.88 5.08
CA ARG A 12 10.95 -4.00 5.21
C ARG A 12 10.32 -5.25 5.81
N TYR A 13 9.11 -5.13 6.34
CA TYR A 13 8.37 -6.21 6.96
C TYR A 13 6.95 -6.24 6.42
N PHE A 14 6.37 -7.43 6.31
CA PHE A 14 4.94 -7.60 6.08
C PHE A 14 4.35 -8.54 7.12
N LEU A 15 3.03 -8.54 7.21
CA LEU A 15 2.27 -9.39 8.11
C LEU A 15 1.87 -10.71 7.45
N LEU A 16 2.07 -11.79 8.21
CA LEU A 16 1.53 -13.12 7.91
C LEU A 16 0.48 -13.51 8.94
N THR A 17 -0.56 -14.20 8.49
CA THR A 17 -1.51 -14.92 9.35
C THR A 17 -0.86 -16.17 9.93
N GLU A 18 -1.56 -16.86 10.83
CA GLU A 18 -1.10 -18.14 11.39
C GLU A 18 -0.93 -19.24 10.33
N GLU A 19 -1.65 -19.13 9.21
CA GLU A 19 -1.59 -20.05 8.08
C GLU A 19 -0.45 -19.69 7.09
N GLU A 20 0.47 -18.80 7.48
CA GLU A 20 1.53 -18.26 6.62
C GLU A 20 1.02 -17.57 5.34
N ALA A 21 -0.24 -17.12 5.35
CA ALA A 21 -0.82 -16.34 4.28
C ALA A 21 -0.58 -14.83 4.50
N PRO A 22 -0.37 -14.02 3.45
CA PRO A 22 -0.26 -12.58 3.58
C PRO A 22 -1.52 -11.98 4.21
N ASP A 23 -1.34 -11.16 5.24
CA ASP A 23 -2.44 -10.52 5.96
C ASP A 23 -2.58 -9.04 5.53
N GLY A 24 -3.82 -8.62 5.34
CA GLY A 24 -4.14 -7.29 4.85
C GLY A 24 -5.63 -7.01 4.76
N PRO A 25 -5.99 -5.74 4.56
CA PRO A 25 -7.39 -5.34 4.47
C PRO A 25 -8.00 -5.85 3.16
N ARG A 26 -9.28 -6.21 3.22
CA ARG A 26 -10.06 -6.50 2.01
C ARG A 26 -10.27 -5.19 1.26
N CYS A 27 -9.95 -5.17 -0.03
CA CYS A 27 -10.09 -3.98 -0.86
C CYS A 27 -10.78 -4.28 -2.18
N HIS A 28 -11.39 -3.25 -2.75
CA HIS A 28 -11.87 -3.20 -4.12
C HIS A 28 -11.11 -2.13 -4.89
N ASP A 29 -10.73 -2.42 -6.12
CA ASP A 29 -10.11 -1.41 -6.98
C ASP A 29 -11.15 -0.35 -7.42
N TYR A 30 -10.69 0.67 -8.14
CA TYR A 30 -11.49 1.81 -8.60
C TYR A 30 -12.59 1.44 -9.61
N VAL A 31 -12.57 0.23 -10.19
CA VAL A 31 -13.63 -0.31 -11.06
C VAL A 31 -14.45 -1.41 -10.38
N GLY A 32 -14.26 -1.63 -9.07
CA GLY A 32 -14.93 -2.69 -8.31
C GLY A 32 -14.34 -4.09 -8.53
N GLY A 33 -13.17 -4.18 -9.15
CA GLY A 33 -12.41 -5.40 -9.37
C GLY A 33 -11.66 -5.89 -8.13
N PRO A 34 -11.09 -7.11 -8.22
CA PRO A 34 -10.33 -7.70 -7.12
C PRO A 34 -9.08 -6.89 -6.82
N CYS A 35 -8.88 -6.58 -5.54
CA CYS A 35 -7.67 -5.95 -5.03
C CYS A 35 -7.06 -6.81 -3.92
N ALA A 36 -5.74 -6.93 -3.93
CA ALA A 36 -4.95 -7.59 -2.91
C ALA A 36 -4.10 -6.54 -2.21
N ALA A 37 -4.42 -6.25 -0.94
CA ALA A 37 -3.62 -5.38 -0.09
C ALA A 37 -2.96 -6.21 1.02
N ILE A 38 -1.71 -5.89 1.35
CA ILE A 38 -0.98 -6.47 2.50
C ILE A 38 -0.47 -5.36 3.40
N PHE A 39 -0.36 -5.61 4.70
CA PHE A 39 0.26 -4.65 5.61
C PHE A 39 1.79 -4.69 5.52
N GLY A 40 2.41 -3.54 5.28
CA GLY A 40 3.84 -3.33 5.23
C GLY A 40 4.34 -2.37 6.30
N PHE A 41 5.46 -2.69 6.93
CA PHE A 41 6.07 -1.91 8.02
C PHE A 41 7.53 -1.60 7.72
N THR A 42 7.96 -0.39 8.04
CA THR A 42 9.33 0.08 7.83
C THR A 42 10.33 -0.53 8.81
N ASP A 43 9.88 -0.75 10.03
CA ASP A 43 10.69 -1.18 11.15
C ASP A 43 9.83 -1.90 12.20
N GLN A 44 10.52 -2.50 13.17
CA GLN A 44 9.87 -3.24 14.24
C GLN A 44 9.03 -2.34 15.17
N ALA A 45 9.34 -1.05 15.32
CA ALA A 45 8.55 -0.17 16.17
C ALA A 45 7.20 0.17 15.50
N ALA A 46 7.19 0.42 14.18
CA ALA A 46 5.96 0.56 13.41
C ALA A 46 5.07 -0.69 13.51
N PHE A 47 5.70 -1.86 13.45
CA PHE A 47 5.01 -3.13 13.67
C PHE A 47 4.46 -3.27 15.10
N ASP A 48 5.24 -2.90 16.12
CA ASP A 48 4.82 -3.02 17.51
C ASP A 48 3.59 -2.16 17.81
N VAL A 49 3.55 -0.94 17.26
CA VAL A 49 2.37 -0.06 17.31
C VAL A 49 1.15 -0.75 16.72
N PHE A 50 1.26 -1.31 15.51
CA PHE A 50 0.16 -2.06 14.91
C PHE A 50 -0.29 -3.24 15.77
N ARG A 51 0.66 -3.99 16.34
CA ARG A 51 0.40 -5.17 17.17
C ARG A 51 -0.44 -4.86 18.40
N THR A 52 -0.33 -3.65 18.96
CA THR A 52 -1.15 -3.27 20.13
C THR A 52 -2.67 -3.32 19.85
N GLY A 53 -3.08 -3.29 18.57
CA GLY A 53 -4.48 -3.37 18.14
C GLY A 53 -4.92 -4.71 17.55
N VAL A 54 -4.07 -5.75 17.53
CA VAL A 54 -4.38 -7.06 16.94
C VAL A 54 -3.96 -8.23 17.83
N ASP A 55 -4.55 -9.40 17.57
CA ASP A 55 -4.20 -10.66 18.21
C ASP A 55 -2.70 -10.96 18.12
N ALA A 56 -2.14 -11.48 19.23
CA ALA A 56 -0.70 -11.66 19.44
C ALA A 56 -0.06 -12.74 18.54
N THR A 57 -0.84 -13.42 17.70
CA THR A 57 -0.40 -14.51 16.81
C THR A 57 0.20 -14.01 15.50
N ARG A 58 -0.02 -12.74 15.15
CA ARG A 58 0.54 -12.10 13.95
C ARG A 58 2.04 -11.86 14.08
N ARG A 59 2.83 -12.30 13.10
CA ARG A 59 4.30 -12.19 13.11
C ARG A 59 4.82 -11.26 12.02
N PRO A 60 5.79 -10.38 12.32
CA PRO A 60 6.45 -9.59 11.29
C PRO A 60 7.38 -10.51 10.51
N TYR A 61 7.28 -10.50 9.19
CA TYR A 61 8.15 -11.28 8.33
C TYR A 61 8.98 -10.36 7.44
N PRO A 62 10.30 -10.58 7.28
CA PRO A 62 11.12 -9.77 6.39
C PRO A 62 10.59 -9.83 4.95
N LEU A 63 10.37 -8.65 4.39
CA LEU A 63 9.86 -8.40 3.05
C LEU A 63 11.00 -8.61 2.05
N LEU A 64 11.37 -9.87 1.87
CA LEU A 64 12.31 -10.32 0.84
C LEU A 64 11.59 -10.34 -0.51
N GLY A 65 12.20 -9.75 -1.53
CA GLY A 65 11.60 -9.60 -2.85
C GLY A 65 10.95 -10.85 -3.46
N VAL A 66 11.56 -12.03 -3.24
CA VAL A 66 11.02 -13.33 -3.69
C VAL A 66 9.72 -13.73 -2.98
N ARG A 67 9.52 -13.31 -1.73
CA ARG A 67 8.28 -13.57 -0.99
C ARG A 67 7.20 -12.55 -1.29
N LEU A 68 7.56 -11.28 -1.52
CA LEU A 68 6.59 -10.28 -1.96
C LEU A 68 5.97 -10.68 -3.30
N ALA A 69 6.81 -11.08 -4.27
CA ALA A 69 6.34 -11.54 -5.58
C ALA A 69 5.34 -12.69 -5.43
N ARG A 70 5.62 -13.67 -4.56
CA ARG A 70 4.74 -14.81 -4.30
C ARG A 70 3.47 -14.44 -3.51
N ALA A 71 3.60 -13.56 -2.52
CA ALA A 71 2.48 -13.02 -1.75
C ALA A 71 1.51 -12.20 -2.62
N MET A 72 2.02 -11.71 -3.75
CA MET A 72 1.30 -10.89 -4.71
C MET A 72 1.22 -11.60 -6.07
N GLU A 73 1.18 -12.93 -6.12
CA GLU A 73 0.74 -13.68 -7.32
C GLU A 73 -0.79 -13.72 -7.44
N LEU A 74 -1.49 -12.75 -6.84
CA LEU A 74 -2.95 -12.65 -6.89
C LEU A 74 -3.40 -11.78 -8.06
N PRO A 75 -4.49 -12.13 -8.76
CA PRO A 75 -5.03 -11.33 -9.84
C PRO A 75 -5.56 -9.99 -9.31
N GLY A 76 -5.34 -8.92 -10.08
CA GLY A 76 -5.86 -7.59 -9.78
C GLY A 76 -4.81 -6.61 -9.24
N LEU A 77 -5.27 -5.55 -8.58
CA LEU A 77 -4.42 -4.48 -8.06
C LEU A 77 -3.71 -4.94 -6.78
N GLN A 78 -2.38 -4.81 -6.75
CA GLN A 78 -1.53 -5.29 -5.67
C GLN A 78 -0.92 -4.14 -4.88
N LEU A 79 -1.34 -4.00 -3.63
CA LEU A 79 -1.01 -2.87 -2.78
C LEU A 79 -0.32 -3.31 -1.49
N VAL A 80 0.63 -2.49 -1.05
CA VAL A 80 1.27 -2.59 0.24
C VAL A 80 0.83 -1.37 1.05
N VAL A 81 0.05 -1.61 2.10
CA VAL A 81 -0.33 -0.60 3.08
C VAL A 81 0.91 -0.18 3.85
N LEU A 82 1.15 1.11 3.98
CA LEU A 82 2.38 1.66 4.55
C LEU A 82 2.13 2.09 5.99
N ASN A 83 2.80 1.42 6.94
CA ASN A 83 2.84 1.82 8.35
C ASN A 83 1.47 2.07 8.99
N ALA A 84 0.54 1.14 8.78
CA ALA A 84 -0.72 1.13 9.51
C ALA A 84 -0.46 1.18 11.03
N ARG A 85 -1.19 2.03 11.74
CA ARG A 85 -1.21 2.15 13.20
C ARG A 85 -2.16 1.14 13.84
N GLY A 86 -3.10 0.58 13.07
CA GLY A 86 -3.98 -0.48 13.53
C GLY A 86 -4.74 -1.17 12.39
N PRO A 87 -5.38 -2.30 12.66
CA PRO A 87 -6.11 -3.10 11.66
C PRO A 87 -7.43 -2.46 11.20
N HIS A 88 -7.95 -1.50 11.97
CA HIS A 88 -9.28 -0.90 11.80
C HIS A 88 -9.23 0.60 11.54
N GLU A 89 -8.11 1.13 11.05
CA GLU A 89 -8.07 2.54 10.65
C GLU A 89 -9.04 2.76 9.49
N THR A 90 -9.79 3.86 9.52
CA THR A 90 -10.74 4.20 8.46
C THR A 90 -10.04 4.54 7.14
N THR A 91 -8.75 4.83 7.18
CA THR A 91 -7.94 5.20 6.02
C THR A 91 -6.54 4.61 6.12
N PHE A 92 -6.05 4.07 5.01
CA PHE A 92 -4.66 3.64 4.87
C PHE A 92 -4.00 4.27 3.65
N ASP A 93 -2.75 4.69 3.81
CA ASP A 93 -1.90 5.02 2.67
C ASP A 93 -1.24 3.72 2.17
N ALA A 94 -1.18 3.55 0.86
CA ALA A 94 -0.64 2.37 0.20
C ALA A 94 0.20 2.73 -1.03
N ALA A 95 1.14 1.85 -1.35
CA ALA A 95 1.90 1.91 -2.60
C ALA A 95 1.74 0.60 -3.37
N THR A 96 2.00 0.61 -4.67
CA THR A 96 1.99 -0.61 -5.47
C THR A 96 3.15 -1.52 -5.04
N ALA A 97 2.93 -2.83 -5.15
CA ALA A 97 3.95 -3.85 -4.94
C ALA A 97 5.26 -3.55 -5.70
N GLU A 98 5.11 -3.14 -6.95
CA GLU A 98 6.21 -2.78 -7.85
C GLU A 98 7.00 -1.58 -7.36
N ALA A 99 6.32 -0.53 -6.89
CA ALA A 99 6.98 0.66 -6.35
C ALA A 99 7.77 0.33 -5.07
N VAL A 100 7.20 -0.50 -4.19
CA VAL A 100 7.89 -0.99 -2.99
C VAL A 100 9.14 -1.78 -3.38
N PHE A 101 9.01 -2.71 -4.33
CA PHE A 101 10.13 -3.53 -4.79
C PHE A 101 11.23 -2.70 -5.47
N ALA A 102 10.85 -1.70 -6.27
CA ALA A 102 11.77 -0.77 -6.89
C ALA A 102 12.52 0.06 -5.83
N ALA A 103 11.81 0.57 -4.82
CA ALA A 103 12.41 1.35 -3.73
C ALA A 103 13.32 0.50 -2.83
N GLN A 104 13.04 -0.79 -2.67
CA GLN A 104 13.95 -1.72 -1.98
C GLN A 104 15.26 -1.94 -2.73
N LYS A 105 15.21 -2.01 -4.07
CA LYS A 105 16.40 -2.18 -4.91
C LYS A 105 17.22 -0.91 -5.05
N ALA A 106 16.56 0.25 -5.01
CA ALA A 106 17.16 1.56 -5.14
C ALA A 106 16.85 2.40 -3.88
N PRO A 107 17.61 2.24 -2.78
CA PRO A 107 17.33 2.92 -1.51
C PRO A 107 17.42 4.46 -1.58
N ALA A 108 17.92 5.03 -2.68
CA ALA A 108 17.92 6.46 -2.96
C ALA A 108 16.58 6.98 -3.54
N SER A 109 15.68 6.10 -3.97
CA SER A 109 14.37 6.48 -4.50
C SER A 109 13.36 6.60 -3.36
N PRO A 110 12.77 7.78 -3.13
CA PRO A 110 11.72 7.93 -2.12
C PRO A 110 10.50 7.11 -2.54
N LEU A 111 10.00 6.27 -1.64
CA LEU A 111 8.71 5.61 -1.84
C LEU A 111 7.61 6.62 -1.52
N THR A 112 6.70 6.85 -2.46
CA THR A 112 5.51 7.68 -2.23
C THR A 112 4.27 6.79 -2.18
N ALA A 113 3.35 7.10 -1.28
CA ALA A 113 2.02 6.51 -1.33
C ALA A 113 1.35 6.89 -2.65
N SER A 114 0.92 5.90 -3.42
CA SER A 114 0.25 6.08 -4.71
C SER A 114 -1.25 5.80 -4.63
N HIS A 115 -1.70 5.20 -3.54
CA HIS A 115 -3.09 4.82 -3.34
C HIS A 115 -3.50 5.09 -1.89
N ARG A 116 -4.77 5.40 -1.71
CA ARG A 116 -5.42 5.51 -0.41
C ARG A 116 -6.58 4.53 -0.36
N LEU A 117 -6.59 3.71 0.67
CA LEU A 117 -7.71 2.83 1.00
C LEU A 117 -8.59 3.57 2.00
N SER A 118 -9.90 3.64 1.74
CA SER A 118 -10.86 4.24 2.67
C SER A 118 -12.00 3.27 2.97
N LEU A 119 -12.32 3.08 4.24
CA LEU A 119 -13.44 2.24 4.67
C LEU A 119 -14.71 3.09 4.77
N GLY A 120 -15.73 2.74 3.98
CA GLY A 120 -17.07 3.32 4.11
C GLY A 120 -17.71 2.94 5.44
N ALA A 121 -18.59 3.79 5.97
CA ALA A 121 -19.26 3.57 7.26
C ALA A 121 -20.06 2.25 7.32
N ASP A 122 -20.58 1.80 6.17
CA ASP A 122 -21.39 0.59 6.03
C ASP A 122 -20.64 -0.52 5.24
N SER A 123 -19.36 -0.32 4.95
CA SER A 123 -18.56 -1.23 4.12
C SER A 123 -17.67 -2.14 4.98
N THR A 124 -17.55 -3.40 4.56
CA THR A 124 -16.60 -4.36 5.14
C THR A 124 -15.30 -4.46 4.34
N ALA A 125 -15.17 -3.68 3.27
CA ALA A 125 -14.03 -3.63 2.37
C ALA A 125 -13.67 -2.17 2.08
N TYR A 126 -12.38 -1.93 1.87
CA TYR A 126 -11.84 -0.61 1.57
C TYR A 126 -11.97 -0.30 0.09
N ASP A 127 -12.40 0.92 -0.21
CA ASP A 127 -12.34 1.48 -1.56
C ASP A 127 -10.95 2.03 -1.81
N VAL A 128 -10.32 1.55 -2.89
CA VAL A 128 -9.00 2.05 -3.31
C VAL A 128 -9.19 3.26 -4.20
N GLN A 129 -8.55 4.36 -3.81
CA GLN A 129 -8.45 5.56 -4.63
C GLN A 129 -6.99 5.81 -4.99
N PRO A 130 -6.65 6.09 -6.26
CA PRO A 130 -5.34 6.60 -6.59
C PRO A 130 -5.11 7.93 -5.87
N MET A 131 -3.95 8.10 -5.28
CA MET A 131 -3.48 9.39 -4.81
C MET A 131 -2.82 10.03 -6.03
N ASP A 132 -3.55 10.94 -6.70
CA ASP A 132 -3.03 11.63 -7.87
C ASP A 132 -1.59 12.10 -7.60
N ALA A 133 -0.64 11.54 -8.36
CA ALA A 133 0.65 12.16 -8.52
C ALA A 133 0.34 13.50 -9.20
N CYS A 134 0.64 14.61 -8.54
CA CYS A 134 0.57 15.92 -9.18
C CYS A 134 1.32 15.88 -10.52
N GLY A 135 0.57 16.02 -11.61
CA GLY A 135 1.02 16.64 -12.86
C GLY A 135 1.48 15.70 -13.98
N GLU A 136 0.55 15.05 -14.67
CA GLU A 136 0.65 15.06 -16.13
C GLU A 136 0.12 16.41 -16.59
N ASP A 137 1.06 17.34 -16.79
CA ASP A 137 0.85 18.55 -17.57
C ASP A 137 0.43 18.11 -18.97
N ARG A 138 -0.88 17.96 -19.18
CA ARG A 138 -1.47 17.91 -20.52
C ARG A 138 -1.28 19.28 -21.13
N ASN A 139 -0.07 19.58 -21.58
CA ASN A 139 0.13 20.62 -22.58
C ASN A 139 -0.37 20.06 -23.92
N ALA A 140 -1.70 19.99 -24.00
CA ALA A 140 -2.43 20.01 -25.24
C ALA A 140 -2.21 21.39 -25.85
N ASN A 141 -1.19 21.51 -26.69
CA ASN A 141 -1.19 22.53 -27.72
C ASN A 141 -0.70 21.93 -29.04
N ASP A 142 -1.47 20.95 -29.50
CA ASP A 142 -1.74 20.81 -30.93
C ASP A 142 -2.66 21.98 -31.32
N ALA A 143 -2.04 23.06 -31.80
CA ALA A 143 -2.71 24.13 -32.54
C ALA A 143 -1.93 24.34 -33.83
N ALA A 144 -1.98 23.32 -34.69
CA ALA A 144 -1.76 23.50 -36.12
C ALA A 144 -3.01 24.16 -36.72
N LEU A 145 -2.97 25.48 -36.89
CA LEU A 145 -3.69 26.14 -37.99
C LEU A 145 -3.14 27.56 -38.18
N VAL A 146 -2.31 27.76 -39.21
CA VAL A 146 -2.38 28.80 -40.26
C VAL A 146 -1.44 28.36 -41.38
#